data_AF-A0A960BBA4-F1
#
_entry.id   AF-A0A960BBA4-F1
#
_cell.length_a   1.000
_cell.length_b   1.000
_cell.length_c   1.000
_cell.angle_alpha   90.00
_cell.angle_beta   90.00
_cell.angle_gamma   90.00
#
_symmetry.space_group_name_H-M   'P 1'
#
loop_
_entity.id
_entity.type
_entity.pdbx_description
1 polymer ?
#
loop_
_entity_poly.entity_id
_entity_poly.type
_entity_poly.pdbx_seq_one_letter_code
_entity_poly.pdbx_strand_id
1 'polypeptide(L)'
;MSDSVAASRPRRPWPEWVTLGARLVLGVVLLIAGLLKVTRLDSSIQSVRLYQILPWDITAFVGSALPIIEIAVGLLLITGTFVRISAVVGSLLMLAFIIGIASVWARGINIDCGCFSPGAEVEAGQTQYPLEILRDTGLLLCGAWAAWRPRSPFAVDNWLFAPVGEPAEDPDPTTADDKEPAR
;
A
#
# COMPACT_ATOMS: atom_id res chain seq x y z
N MET A 1 44.46 -14.48 18.79
CA MET A 1 43.78 -13.29 19.35
C MET A 1 43.55 -12.38 18.17
N SER A 2 42.37 -12.25 17.54
CA SER A 2 41.00 -12.59 17.90
C SER A 2 40.14 -12.39 16.64
N ASP A 3 39.69 -13.47 16.00
CA ASP A 3 38.77 -13.40 14.86
C ASP A 3 37.34 -13.33 15.38
N SER A 4 36.77 -12.13 15.34
CA SER A 4 35.35 -11.91 15.55
C SER A 4 34.60 -12.39 14.30
N VAL A 5 34.25 -13.68 14.27
CA VAL A 5 33.24 -14.20 13.34
C VAL A 5 31.93 -13.50 13.69
N ALA A 6 31.60 -12.46 12.93
CA ALA A 6 30.33 -11.77 13.01
C ALA A 6 29.22 -12.77 12.69
N ALA A 7 28.63 -13.35 13.72
CA ALA A 7 27.45 -14.20 13.61
C ALA A 7 26.36 -13.40 12.87
N SER A 8 26.08 -13.79 11.64
CA SER A 8 24.96 -13.31 10.86
C SER A 8 23.68 -13.62 11.64
N ARG A 9 23.11 -12.60 12.31
CA ARG A 9 21.83 -12.74 13.02
C ARG A 9 20.81 -13.32 12.03
N PRO A 10 20.19 -14.48 12.31
CA PRO A 10 19.16 -15.01 11.45
C PRO A 10 18.05 -13.96 11.39
N ARG A 11 17.82 -13.39 10.20
CA ARG A 11 16.70 -12.48 9.98
C ARG A 11 15.44 -13.28 10.24
N ARG A 12 14.70 -12.95 11.31
CA ARG A 12 13.42 -13.60 11.59
C ARG A 12 12.49 -13.27 10.42
N PRO A 13 11.88 -14.28 9.75
CA PRO A 13 11.09 -14.05 8.54
C PRO A 13 9.72 -13.43 8.83
N TRP A 14 9.22 -13.57 10.07
CA TRP A 14 7.90 -13.07 10.51
C TRP A 14 7.52 -11.64 10.04
N PRO A 15 8.34 -10.59 10.24
CA PRO A 15 8.00 -9.23 9.79
C PRO A 15 7.76 -9.14 8.28
N GLU A 16 8.43 -9.95 7.48
CA GLU A 16 8.28 -9.94 6.01
C GLU A 16 6.93 -10.55 5.60
N TRP A 17 6.50 -11.63 6.28
CA TRP A 17 5.17 -12.22 6.10
C TRP A 17 4.04 -11.31 6.59
N VAL A 18 4.26 -10.57 7.69
CA VAL A 18 3.30 -9.55 8.16
C VAL A 18 3.15 -8.44 7.13
N THR A 19 4.25 -7.95 6.56
CA THR A 19 4.20 -6.97 5.47
C THR A 19 3.46 -7.52 4.25
N LEU A 20 3.70 -8.78 3.87
CA LEU A 20 2.95 -9.42 2.78
C LEU A 20 1.45 -9.43 3.06
N GLY A 21 1.04 -9.88 4.26
CA GLY A 21 -0.36 -9.90 4.66
C GLY A 21 -0.98 -8.50 4.63
N ALA A 22 -0.32 -7.52 5.24
CA ALA A 22 -0.78 -6.13 5.28
C ALA A 22 -0.93 -5.53 3.86
N ARG A 23 0.04 -5.79 2.98
CA ARG A 23 0.04 -5.40 1.57
C ARG A 23 -1.13 -6.00 0.81
N LEU A 24 -1.36 -7.31 0.95
CA LEU A 24 -2.46 -8.01 0.28
C LEU A 24 -3.82 -7.55 0.78
N VAL A 25 -3.99 -7.39 2.09
CA VAL A 25 -5.25 -6.90 2.67
C VAL A 25 -5.58 -5.51 2.16
N LEU A 26 -4.64 -4.56 2.25
CA LEU A 26 -4.86 -3.20 1.73
C LEU A 26 -5.09 -3.21 0.21
N GLY A 27 -4.28 -3.95 -0.53
CA GLY A 27 -4.35 -4.01 -1.99
C GLY A 27 -5.66 -4.61 -2.51
N VAL A 28 -6.12 -5.72 -1.94
CA VAL A 28 -7.39 -6.38 -2.30
C VAL A 28 -8.58 -5.48 -1.98
N VAL A 29 -8.58 -4.84 -0.80
CA VAL A 29 -9.68 -3.93 -0.43
C VAL A 29 -9.75 -2.75 -1.38
N LEU A 30 -8.61 -2.10 -1.67
CA LEU A 30 -8.57 -0.99 -2.64
C LEU A 30 -9.02 -1.43 -4.04
N LEU A 31 -8.59 -2.61 -4.49
CA LEU A 31 -8.97 -3.13 -5.79
C LEU A 31 -10.48 -3.38 -5.89
N ILE A 32 -11.06 -4.06 -4.89
CA ILE A 32 -12.51 -4.34 -4.86
C ILE A 32 -13.28 -3.02 -4.75
N ALA A 33 -12.86 -2.11 -3.87
CA ALA A 33 -13.48 -0.79 -3.71
C ALA A 33 -13.49 -0.01 -5.03
N GLY A 34 -12.34 0.07 -5.71
CA GLY A 34 -12.23 0.77 -6.98
C GLY A 34 -13.03 0.09 -8.11
N LEU A 35 -13.07 -1.24 -8.17
CA LEU A 35 -13.90 -1.97 -9.13
C LEU A 35 -15.41 -1.71 -8.90
N LEU A 36 -15.85 -1.67 -7.64
CA LEU A 36 -17.24 -1.34 -7.34
C LEU A 36 -17.59 0.08 -7.77
N LYS A 37 -16.69 1.05 -7.58
CA LYS A 37 -16.92 2.45 -7.95
C LYS A 37 -16.79 2.71 -9.46
N VAL A 38 -15.86 2.05 -10.17
CA VAL A 38 -15.64 2.29 -11.61
C VAL A 38 -16.81 1.81 -12.46
N THR A 39 -17.54 0.77 -12.02
CA THR A 39 -18.75 0.30 -12.72
C THR A 39 -19.88 1.33 -12.72
N ARG A 40 -19.86 2.29 -11.78
CA ARG A 40 -20.84 3.37 -11.63
C ARG A 40 -20.14 4.68 -11.27
N LEU A 41 -19.38 5.20 -12.22
CA LEU A 41 -18.67 6.48 -12.10
C LEU A 41 -19.57 7.63 -11.67
N ASP A 42 -20.81 7.68 -12.17
CA ASP A 42 -21.80 8.69 -11.79
C ASP A 42 -22.11 8.66 -10.29
N SER A 43 -22.25 7.45 -9.72
CA SER A 43 -22.47 7.26 -8.28
C SER A 43 -21.25 7.70 -7.47
N SER A 44 -20.03 7.39 -7.94
CA SER A 44 -18.78 7.83 -7.31
C SER A 44 -18.65 9.37 -7.27
N ILE A 45 -18.97 10.04 -8.39
CA ILE A 45 -19.01 11.51 -8.46
C ILE A 45 -20.06 12.06 -7.49
N GLN A 46 -21.24 11.45 -7.45
CA GLN A 46 -22.30 11.84 -6.52
C GLN A 46 -21.85 11.67 -5.06
N SER A 47 -21.16 10.59 -4.71
CA SER A 47 -20.64 10.40 -3.35
C SER A 47 -19.73 11.54 -2.95
N VAL A 48 -18.78 11.93 -3.81
CA VAL A 48 -17.85 13.04 -3.51
C VAL A 48 -18.59 14.38 -3.44
N ARG A 49 -19.65 14.59 -4.23
CA ARG A 49 -20.51 15.80 -4.12
C ARG A 49 -21.20 15.88 -2.77
N LEU A 50 -21.72 14.75 -2.29
CA LEU A 50 -22.42 14.69 -1.00
C LEU A 50 -21.50 14.97 0.19
N TYR A 51 -20.19 14.84 0.01
CA TYR A 51 -19.25 15.25 1.06
C TYR A 51 -19.25 16.77 1.23
N GLN A 52 -19.61 17.56 0.22
CA GLN A 52 -19.64 19.03 0.29
C GLN A 52 -18.30 19.65 0.77
N ILE A 53 -17.18 18.97 0.55
CA ILE A 53 -15.83 19.45 0.92
C ILE A 53 -15.16 20.17 -0.26
N LEU A 54 -15.39 19.67 -1.48
CA LEU A 54 -14.77 20.17 -2.70
C LEU A 54 -15.75 21.06 -3.50
N PRO A 55 -15.27 22.07 -4.23
CA PRO A 55 -16.08 22.81 -5.18
C PRO A 55 -16.58 21.92 -6.32
N TRP A 56 -17.71 22.31 -6.89
CA TRP A 56 -18.42 21.55 -7.92
C TRP A 56 -17.56 21.22 -9.14
N ASP A 57 -16.71 22.17 -9.57
CA ASP A 57 -15.89 22.06 -10.76
C ASP A 57 -14.87 20.91 -10.71
N ILE A 58 -14.31 20.65 -9.52
CA ILE A 58 -13.29 19.60 -9.33
C ILE A 58 -13.89 18.27 -8.88
N THR A 59 -15.15 18.27 -8.43
CA THR A 59 -15.77 17.07 -7.87
C THR A 59 -15.93 15.96 -8.90
N ALA A 60 -16.29 16.31 -10.14
CA ALA A 60 -16.39 15.34 -11.23
C ALA A 60 -15.03 14.70 -11.55
N PHE A 61 -13.96 15.50 -11.54
CA PHE A 61 -12.60 15.00 -11.76
C PHE A 61 -12.15 14.08 -10.62
N VAL A 62 -12.31 14.50 -9.37
CA VAL A 62 -11.90 13.69 -8.21
C VAL A 62 -12.73 12.41 -8.10
N GLY A 63 -14.06 12.50 -8.25
CA GLY A 63 -14.94 11.34 -8.17
C GLY A 63 -14.74 10.31 -9.27
N SER A 64 -14.25 10.72 -10.44
CA SER A 64 -13.90 9.80 -11.54
C SER A 64 -12.46 9.28 -11.45
N ALA A 65 -11.53 10.08 -10.94
CA ALA A 65 -10.13 9.68 -10.76
C ALA A 65 -9.93 8.71 -9.58
N LEU A 66 -10.66 8.89 -8.48
CA LEU A 66 -10.52 8.08 -7.27
C LEU A 66 -10.61 6.56 -7.54
N PRO A 67 -11.64 6.04 -8.23
CA PRO A 67 -11.75 4.60 -8.51
C PRO A 67 -10.56 4.05 -9.31
N ILE A 68 -10.04 4.84 -10.26
CA ILE A 68 -8.90 4.45 -11.09
C ILE A 68 -7.64 4.37 -10.24
N ILE A 69 -7.43 5.36 -9.36
CA ILE A 69 -6.29 5.37 -8.42
C ILE A 69 -6.39 4.19 -7.45
N GLU A 70 -7.58 3.90 -6.90
CA GLU A 70 -7.81 2.75 -6.02
C GLU A 70 -7.43 1.43 -6.69
N ILE A 71 -7.88 1.21 -7.94
CA ILE A 71 -7.53 0.01 -8.72
C ILE A 71 -6.03 -0.07 -8.98
N ALA A 72 -5.43 1.02 -9.45
CA ALA A 72 -4.01 1.04 -9.79
C ALA A 72 -3.13 0.76 -8.56
N VAL A 73 -3.40 1.43 -7.44
CA VAL A 73 -2.68 1.21 -6.19
C VAL A 73 -2.92 -0.19 -5.64
N GLY A 74 -4.17 -0.68 -5.72
CA GLY A 74 -4.52 -2.04 -5.31
C GLY A 74 -3.72 -3.10 -6.07
N LEU A 75 -3.62 -2.97 -7.40
CA LEU A 75 -2.82 -3.86 -8.25
C LEU A 75 -1.32 -3.78 -7.94
N LEU A 76 -0.77 -2.57 -7.78
CA LEU A 76 0.64 -2.37 -7.42
C LEU A 76 0.97 -3.00 -6.06
N LEU A 77 0.07 -2.87 -5.08
CA LEU A 77 0.21 -3.53 -3.80
C LEU A 77 0.13 -5.05 -3.94
N ILE A 78 -0.83 -5.61 -4.69
CA ILE A 78 -0.97 -7.08 -4.84
C ILE A 78 0.25 -7.68 -5.56
N THR A 79 0.70 -7.05 -6.63
CA THR A 79 1.88 -7.49 -7.41
C THR A 79 3.19 -7.22 -6.67
N GLY A 80 3.20 -6.26 -5.74
CA GLY A 80 4.38 -5.93 -4.95
C GLY A 80 5.39 -5.13 -5.76
N THR A 81 4.86 -4.29 -6.64
CA THR A 81 5.61 -3.33 -7.44
C THR A 81 5.59 -1.97 -6.75
N PHE A 82 6.76 -1.34 -6.61
CA PHE A 82 6.97 -0.09 -5.88
C PHE A 82 6.30 -0.12 -4.49
N VAL A 83 6.50 -1.19 -3.71
CA VAL A 83 5.74 -1.48 -2.47
C VAL A 83 5.69 -0.29 -1.53
N ARG A 84 6.81 0.43 -1.39
CA ARG A 84 6.87 1.60 -0.52
C ARG A 84 5.98 2.74 -1.00
N ILE A 85 6.00 3.04 -2.30
CA ILE A 85 5.23 4.14 -2.88
C ILE A 85 3.75 3.77 -2.87
N SER A 86 3.41 2.56 -3.34
CA SER A 86 2.02 2.10 -3.38
C SER A 86 1.41 1.99 -1.97
N ALA A 87 2.16 1.57 -0.96
CA ALA A 87 1.72 1.58 0.44
C ALA A 87 1.50 2.99 0.99
N VAL A 88 2.39 3.94 0.68
CA VAL A 88 2.21 5.36 1.09
C VAL A 88 0.96 5.93 0.43
N VAL A 89 0.80 5.78 -0.88
CA VAL A 89 -0.38 6.30 -1.60
C VAL A 89 -1.65 5.66 -1.08
N GLY A 90 -1.67 4.33 -0.90
CA GLY A 90 -2.82 3.61 -0.32
C GLY A 90 -3.16 4.09 1.09
N SER A 91 -2.14 4.37 1.93
CA SER A 91 -2.35 4.93 3.27
C SER A 91 -2.95 6.32 3.22
N LEU A 92 -2.46 7.19 2.32
CA LEU A 92 -3.01 8.53 2.15
C LEU A 92 -4.46 8.50 1.66
N LEU A 93 -4.82 7.54 0.79
CA LEU A 93 -6.22 7.33 0.38
C LEU A 93 -7.09 6.94 1.58
N MET A 94 -6.66 5.97 2.39
CA MET A 94 -7.40 5.58 3.60
C MET A 94 -7.58 6.76 4.56
N LEU A 95 -6.53 7.56 4.74
CA LEU A 95 -6.60 8.77 5.57
C LEU A 95 -7.61 9.79 5.01
N ALA A 96 -7.63 10.00 3.68
CA ALA A 96 -8.58 10.89 3.04
C ALA A 96 -10.04 10.41 3.22
N PHE A 97 -10.30 9.11 3.12
CA PHE A 97 -11.62 8.54 3.40
C PHE A 97 -12.05 8.74 4.85
N ILE A 98 -11.15 8.46 5.81
CA ILE A 98 -11.42 8.69 7.25
C ILE A 98 -11.79 10.16 7.49
N ILE A 99 -11.02 11.10 6.96
CA ILE A 99 -11.27 12.54 7.11
C ILE A 99 -12.62 12.92 6.50
N GLY A 100 -12.93 12.41 5.31
CA GLY A 100 -14.19 12.67 4.63
C GLY A 100 -15.41 12.14 5.40
N ILE A 101 -15.37 10.87 5.83
CA ILE A 101 -16.43 10.24 6.62
C ILE A 101 -16.61 10.97 7.96
N ALA A 102 -15.50 11.26 8.66
CA ALA A 102 -15.54 12.00 9.92
C ALA A 102 -16.12 13.42 9.75
N SER A 103 -15.80 14.10 8.65
CA SER A 103 -16.33 15.43 8.34
C SER A 103 -17.84 15.41 8.09
N VAL A 104 -18.33 14.43 7.33
CA VAL A 104 -19.76 14.23 7.05
C VAL A 104 -20.51 13.88 8.34
N TRP A 105 -19.95 12.99 9.15
CA TRP A 105 -20.52 12.59 10.44
C TRP A 105 -20.62 13.76 11.41
N ALA A 106 -19.57 14.59 11.52
CA ALA A 106 -19.56 15.78 12.36
C ALA A 106 -20.60 16.83 11.95
N ARG A 107 -21.00 16.85 10.67
CA ARG A 107 -22.04 17.76 10.14
C ARG A 107 -23.45 17.16 10.19
N GLY A 108 -23.61 15.92 10.64
CA GLY A 108 -24.91 15.24 10.71
C GLY A 108 -25.52 14.90 9.35
N ILE A 109 -24.70 14.83 8.30
CA ILE A 109 -25.12 14.41 6.96
C ILE A 109 -25.26 12.87 6.99
N ASN A 110 -26.34 12.32 6.43
CA ASN A 110 -26.59 10.86 6.40
C ASN A 110 -26.40 10.30 4.99
N ILE A 111 -25.22 9.74 4.73
CA ILE A 111 -24.84 9.12 3.47
C ILE A 111 -24.13 7.81 3.73
N ASP A 112 -24.27 6.87 2.81
CA ASP A 112 -23.51 5.61 2.83
C ASP A 112 -22.29 5.79 1.94
N CYS A 113 -21.10 6.00 2.51
CA CYS A 113 -19.93 6.46 1.76
C CYS A 113 -18.61 5.73 2.05
N GLY A 114 -18.66 4.57 2.70
CA GLY A 114 -17.48 3.74 2.89
C GLY A 114 -16.89 3.18 1.60
N CYS A 115 -15.71 2.55 1.70
CA CYS A 115 -14.97 1.96 0.58
C CYS A 115 -15.82 1.05 -0.34
N PHE A 116 -16.85 0.39 0.20
CA PHE A 116 -17.72 -0.55 -0.52
C PHE A 116 -19.08 0.03 -0.93
N SER A 117 -19.36 1.28 -0.57
CA SER A 117 -20.64 1.90 -0.88
C SER A 117 -20.59 2.69 -2.19
N PRO A 118 -21.66 2.67 -2.99
CA PRO A 118 -21.81 3.55 -4.15
C PRO A 118 -22.08 5.03 -3.80
N GLY A 119 -22.27 5.41 -2.53
CA GLY A 119 -22.44 6.81 -2.16
C GLY A 119 -23.85 7.37 -2.27
N ALA A 120 -24.84 6.66 -1.73
CA ALA A 120 -26.23 7.11 -1.72
C ALA A 120 -26.60 7.80 -0.40
N GLU A 121 -27.57 8.71 -0.45
CA GLU A 121 -28.24 9.22 0.75
C GLU A 121 -29.03 8.07 1.40
N VAL A 122 -28.99 8.00 2.73
CA VAL A 122 -29.67 6.95 3.51
C VAL A 122 -30.43 7.54 4.69
N GLU A 123 -31.45 6.83 5.13
CA GLU A 123 -32.24 7.20 6.31
C GLU A 123 -31.37 7.31 7.57
N ALA A 124 -31.73 8.26 8.45
CA ALA A 124 -31.04 8.48 9.70
C ALA A 124 -31.09 7.21 10.58
N GLY A 125 -29.91 6.64 10.88
CA GLY A 125 -29.77 5.41 11.67
C GLY A 125 -29.34 4.16 10.88
N GLN A 126 -29.28 4.23 9.54
CA GLN A 126 -28.69 3.17 8.71
C GLN A 126 -27.20 3.39 8.41
N THR A 127 -26.63 4.54 8.82
CA THR A 127 -25.23 4.89 8.59
C THR A 127 -24.29 4.04 9.46
N GLN A 128 -23.22 3.50 8.85
CA GLN A 128 -22.23 2.64 9.52
C GLN A 128 -20.90 3.36 9.76
N TYR A 129 -20.91 4.68 9.99
CA TYR A 129 -19.70 5.50 10.09
C TYR A 129 -18.63 4.97 11.07
N PRO A 130 -18.97 4.49 12.28
CA PRO A 130 -17.95 3.99 13.20
C PRO A 130 -17.22 2.74 12.66
N LEU A 131 -17.95 1.83 12.01
CA LEU A 131 -17.37 0.62 11.43
C LEU A 131 -16.52 0.95 10.21
N GLU A 132 -16.96 1.90 9.38
CA GLU A 132 -16.18 2.37 8.23
C GLU A 132 -14.87 3.02 8.66
N ILE A 133 -14.92 3.92 9.65
CA ILE A 133 -13.73 4.57 10.21
C ILE A 133 -12.79 3.52 10.83
N LEU A 134 -13.34 2.55 11.57
CA LEU A 134 -12.54 1.48 12.19
C LEU A 134 -11.83 0.62 11.14
N ARG A 135 -12.56 0.20 10.09
CA ARG A 135 -12.00 -0.54 8.96
C ARG A 135 -10.89 0.27 8.30
N ASP A 136 -11.17 1.52 7.93
CA ASP A 136 -10.23 2.36 7.20
C ASP A 136 -8.99 2.67 8.06
N THR A 137 -9.15 2.81 9.38
CA THR A 137 -8.03 2.93 10.33
C THR A 137 -7.19 1.65 10.36
N GLY A 138 -7.81 0.47 10.39
CA GLY A 138 -7.08 -0.80 10.31
C GLY A 138 -6.29 -0.94 9.01
N LEU A 139 -6.87 -0.54 7.88
CA LEU A 139 -6.22 -0.52 6.57
C LEU A 139 -5.10 0.51 6.48
N LEU A 140 -5.30 1.70 7.05
CA LEU A 140 -4.28 2.73 7.20
C LEU A 140 -3.07 2.20 7.96
N LEU A 141 -3.29 1.49 9.07
CA LEU A 141 -2.20 0.89 9.85
C LEU A 141 -1.47 -0.20 9.07
N CYS A 142 -2.19 -1.02 8.29
CA CYS A 142 -1.58 -2.00 7.38
C CYS A 142 -0.69 -1.33 6.34
N GLY A 143 -1.18 -0.25 5.71
CA GLY A 143 -0.42 0.54 4.75
C GLY A 143 0.80 1.22 5.37
N ALA A 144 0.64 1.83 6.55
CA ALA A 144 1.74 2.48 7.27
C ALA A 144 2.83 1.47 7.67
N TRP A 145 2.42 0.27 8.12
CA TRP A 145 3.35 -0.82 8.40
C TRP A 145 4.12 -1.23 7.14
N ALA A 146 3.41 -1.45 6.02
CA ALA A 146 4.04 -1.84 4.76
C ALA A 146 4.95 -0.74 4.19
N ALA A 147 4.61 0.54 4.39
CA ALA A 147 5.45 1.67 4.01
C ALA A 147 6.73 1.78 4.87
N TRP A 148 6.65 1.48 6.16
CA TRP A 148 7.80 1.50 7.07
C TRP A 148 8.73 0.29 6.88
N ARG A 149 8.15 -0.89 6.58
CA ARG A 149 8.87 -2.15 6.34
C ARG A 149 8.55 -2.69 4.94
N PRO A 150 9.03 -2.04 3.86
CA PRO A 150 8.65 -2.39 2.48
C PRO A 150 9.21 -3.74 2.00
N ARG A 151 10.14 -4.34 2.75
CA ARG A 151 10.66 -5.68 2.47
C ARG A 151 9.55 -6.70 2.72
N SER A 152 9.03 -7.28 1.64
CA SER A 152 8.08 -8.39 1.69
C SER A 152 8.53 -9.50 0.73
N PRO A 153 8.24 -10.77 1.05
CA PRO A 153 8.45 -11.86 0.12
C PRO A 153 7.50 -11.68 -1.08
N PHE A 154 7.93 -12.16 -2.25
CA PHE A 154 7.16 -12.07 -3.51
C PHE A 154 6.88 -10.64 -4.02
N ALA A 155 7.64 -9.63 -3.58
CA ALA A 155 7.62 -8.33 -4.24
C ALA A 155 8.39 -8.41 -5.56
N VAL A 156 7.77 -8.00 -6.67
CA VAL A 156 8.44 -7.87 -7.98
C VAL A 156 9.66 -6.95 -7.88
N ASP A 157 9.64 -5.98 -6.95
CA ASP A 157 10.78 -5.13 -6.63
C ASP A 157 12.06 -5.91 -6.33
N ASN A 158 11.95 -7.10 -5.72
CA ASN A 158 13.12 -7.92 -5.39
C ASN A 158 13.76 -8.55 -6.63
N TRP A 159 13.02 -8.73 -7.72
CA TRP A 159 13.55 -9.23 -9.00
C TRP A 159 14.07 -8.09 -9.88
N LEU A 160 13.34 -6.97 -9.92
CA LEU A 160 13.70 -5.80 -10.75
C LEU A 160 14.93 -5.05 -10.20
N PHE A 161 15.11 -5.04 -8.88
CA PHE A 161 16.24 -4.39 -8.21
C PHE A 161 17.18 -5.39 -7.51
N ALA A 162 17.18 -6.67 -7.94
CA ALA A 162 18.19 -7.61 -7.47
C ALA A 162 19.58 -7.05 -7.78
N PRO A 163 20.52 -7.02 -6.81
CA PRO A 163 21.90 -6.68 -7.11
C PRO A 163 22.38 -7.65 -8.19
N VAL A 164 22.77 -7.12 -9.35
CA VAL A 164 23.53 -7.90 -10.34
C VAL A 164 24.75 -8.40 -9.58
N GLY A 165 24.83 -9.71 -9.37
CA GLY A 165 25.92 -10.32 -8.64
C GLY A 165 27.23 -9.82 -9.21
N GLU A 166 28.11 -9.30 -8.35
CA GLU A 166 29.50 -9.08 -8.71
C GLU A 166 30.00 -10.37 -9.36
N PRO A 167 30.58 -10.33 -10.58
CA PRO A 167 31.20 -11.50 -11.16
C PRO A 167 32.20 -12.03 -10.14
N ALA A 168 32.15 -13.34 -9.87
CA ALA A 168 33.13 -13.99 -9.02
C ALA A 168 34.52 -13.52 -9.44
N GLU A 169 35.25 -12.91 -8.51
CA GLU A 169 36.62 -12.46 -8.69
C GLU A 169 37.42 -13.64 -9.25
N ASP A 170 37.77 -13.57 -10.53
CA ASP A 170 38.67 -14.54 -11.15
C ASP A 170 39.95 -14.54 -10.30
N PRO A 171 40.43 -15.71 -9.82
CA PRO A 171 41.65 -15.74 -9.04
C PRO A 171 42.78 -15.17 -9.88
N ASP A 172 43.35 -14.06 -9.39
CA ASP A 172 44.49 -13.38 -9.99
C ASP A 172 45.64 -14.38 -10.23
N PRO A 173 46.01 -14.66 -11.50
CA PRO A 173 47.04 -15.63 -11.83
C PRO A 173 48.45 -15.18 -11.40
N THR A 174 48.64 -13.96 -10.88
CA THR A 174 49.96 -13.45 -10.49
C THR A 174 50.47 -13.90 -9.12
N THR A 175 49.69 -14.66 -8.35
CA THR A 175 50.14 -15.19 -7.04
C THR A 175 50.83 -16.56 -7.10
N ALA A 176 51.11 -17.09 -8.29
CA ALA A 176 51.62 -18.45 -8.48
C ALA A 176 53.15 -18.60 -8.48
N ASP A 177 53.95 -17.54 -8.33
CA ASP A 177 55.40 -17.67 -8.59
C ASP A 177 56.27 -16.88 -7.60
N ASP A 178 56.21 -17.22 -6.31
CA ASP A 178 57.19 -16.80 -5.29
C ASP A 178 57.38 -17.91 -4.23
N LYS A 179 57.78 -19.11 -4.65
CA LYS A 179 58.38 -20.11 -3.74
C LYS A 179 59.64 -20.69 -4.37
N GLU A 180 60.69 -19.89 -4.39
CA GLU A 180 62.06 -20.36 -4.62
C GLU A 180 62.52 -21.20 -3.42
N PRO A 181 62.97 -22.45 -3.61
CA PRO A 181 63.46 -23.28 -2.52
C PRO A 181 64.91 -22.90 -2.19
N ALA A 182 65.12 -22.42 -0.96
CA ALA A 182 66.45 -22.20 -0.38
C ALA A 182 67.28 -23.49 -0.45
N ARG A 183 68.46 -23.41 -1.06
CA ARG A 183 69.49 -24.45 -1.08
C ARG A 183 70.83 -23.88 -0.64
#